data_AF-A0A7C7DFE3-F1
#
_entry.id   AF-A0A7C7DFE3-F1
#
_cell.length_a   1.000
_cell.length_b   1.000
_cell.length_c   1.000
_cell.angle_alpha   90.00
_cell.angle_beta   90.00
_cell.angle_gamma   90.00
#
_symmetry.space_group_name_H-M   'P 1'
#
loop_
_entity.id
_entity.type
_entity.pdbx_description
1 polymer ?
#
loop_
_entity_poly.entity_id
_entity_poly.type
_entity_poly.pdbx_seq_one_letter_code
_entity_poly.pdbx_strand_id
1 'polypeptide(L)'
;MTIALSIGIGLIASFLFTEITGLYGGGLVVPGYLALYLDQPTRVGATLLLAGITYAVVWVLSHAIILYGRRRFMAMVLTAFWLGWLAVKLGVWIPGASQEVRAIGYIIPGLIANDISKQGAIRTFASVLLLAAVVRLALVLVR
;
A
#
# COMPACT_ATOMS: atom_id res chain seq x y z
N MET A 1 16.03 -12.24 4.02
CA MET A 1 15.55 -12.05 2.63
C MET A 1 16.24 -10.81 2.09
N THR A 2 16.81 -10.86 0.88
CA THR A 2 17.34 -9.66 0.22
C THR A 2 16.16 -8.82 -0.25
N ILE A 3 15.97 -7.61 0.33
CA ILE A 3 14.83 -6.71 0.00
C ILE A 3 14.70 -6.50 -1.51
N ALA A 4 15.84 -6.41 -2.22
CA ALA A 4 15.89 -6.26 -3.67
C ALA A 4 15.20 -7.41 -4.44
N LEU A 5 15.35 -8.65 -3.99
CA LEU A 5 14.77 -9.82 -4.66
C LEU A 5 13.24 -9.83 -4.51
N SER A 6 12.73 -9.49 -3.32
CA SER A 6 11.29 -9.35 -3.08
C SER A 6 10.65 -8.22 -3.89
N ILE A 7 11.35 -7.09 -4.02
CA ILE A 7 10.88 -5.99 -4.87
C ILE A 7 10.91 -6.39 -6.35
N GLY A 8 11.97 -7.05 -6.81
CA GLY A 8 12.09 -7.50 -8.20
C GLY A 8 10.97 -8.47 -8.60
N ILE A 9 10.73 -9.51 -7.79
CA ILE A 9 9.63 -10.45 -8.02
C ILE A 9 8.28 -9.73 -7.92
N GLY A 10 8.11 -8.86 -6.93
CA GLY A 10 6.89 -8.07 -6.78
C GLY A 10 6.58 -7.17 -7.97
N LEU A 11 7.60 -6.56 -8.57
CA LEU A 11 7.46 -5.68 -9.72
C LEU A 11 7.04 -6.47 -10.96
N ILE A 12 7.68 -7.61 -11.22
CA ILE A 12 7.32 -8.51 -12.32
C ILE A 12 5.89 -9.05 -12.14
N ALA A 13 5.57 -9.55 -10.95
CA ALA A 13 4.24 -10.08 -10.64
C ALA A 13 3.14 -9.02 -10.78
N SER A 14 3.37 -7.81 -10.26
CA SER A 14 2.41 -6.70 -10.36
C SER A 14 2.20 -6.25 -11.81
N PHE A 15 3.28 -6.22 -12.61
CA PHE A 15 3.20 -5.89 -14.03
C PHE A 15 2.37 -6.93 -14.78
N LEU A 16 2.71 -8.22 -14.66
CA LEU A 16 1.97 -9.31 -15.32
C LEU A 16 0.51 -9.34 -14.90
N PHE A 17 0.22 -9.17 -13.61
CA PHE A 17 -1.14 -9.12 -13.11
C PHE A 17 -1.95 -7.97 -13.70
N THR A 18 -1.33 -6.79 -13.83
CA THR A 18 -1.98 -5.63 -14.44
C THR A 18 -2.28 -5.90 -15.91
N GLU A 19 -1.37 -6.54 -16.65
CA GLU A 19 -1.56 -6.86 -18.06
C GLU A 19 -2.65 -7.93 -18.28
N ILE A 20 -2.70 -8.96 -17.42
CA ILE A 20 -3.64 -10.08 -17.56
C ILE A 20 -5.05 -9.69 -17.11
N THR A 21 -5.18 -8.97 -16.00
CA THR A 21 -6.49 -8.70 -15.36
C THR A 21 -7.02 -7.30 -15.64
N GLY A 22 -6.17 -6.37 -16.07
CA GLY A 22 -6.48 -4.94 -16.13
C GLY A 22 -6.60 -4.25 -14.77
N LEU A 23 -6.39 -4.96 -13.65
CA LEU A 23 -6.48 -4.41 -12.30
C LEU A 23 -5.12 -3.97 -11.78
N TYR A 24 -5.11 -2.89 -11.00
CA TYR A 24 -3.91 -2.37 -10.37
C TYR A 24 -3.59 -3.08 -9.05
N GLY A 25 -2.31 -3.39 -8.84
CA GLY A 25 -1.78 -4.04 -7.62
C GLY A 25 -1.47 -3.11 -6.45
N GLY A 26 -2.04 -1.88 -6.42
CA GLY A 26 -1.75 -0.87 -5.39
C GLY A 26 -0.38 -0.21 -5.51
N GLY A 27 0.18 -0.18 -6.72
CA GLY A 27 1.53 0.26 -7.05
C GLY A 27 2.49 -0.90 -7.34
N LEU A 28 3.34 -0.75 -8.37
CA LEU A 28 4.25 -1.80 -8.86
C LEU A 28 5.15 -2.42 -7.78
N VAL A 29 5.59 -1.61 -6.83
CA VAL A 29 6.55 -2.02 -5.79
C VAL A 29 5.84 -2.56 -4.52
N VAL A 30 4.54 -2.28 -4.38
CA VAL A 30 3.79 -2.47 -3.14
C VAL A 30 3.64 -3.94 -2.74
N PRO A 31 3.23 -4.87 -3.62
CA PRO A 31 3.13 -6.28 -3.27
C PRO A 31 4.47 -6.90 -2.84
N GLY A 32 5.58 -6.43 -3.43
CA GLY A 32 6.93 -6.83 -3.06
C GLY A 32 7.29 -6.52 -1.61
N TYR A 33 6.92 -5.32 -1.15
CA TYR A 33 7.11 -4.91 0.24
C TYR A 33 6.11 -5.59 1.19
N LEU A 34 4.84 -5.69 0.79
CA LEU A 34 3.84 -6.36 1.63
C LEU A 34 4.17 -7.83 1.88
N ALA A 35 4.70 -8.54 0.87
CA ALA A 35 5.12 -9.94 1.00
C ALA A 35 6.13 -10.16 2.15
N LEU A 36 7.02 -9.20 2.42
CA LEU A 36 7.99 -9.27 3.50
C LEU A 36 7.34 -9.21 4.89
N TYR A 37 6.16 -8.61 5.00
CA TYR A 37 5.46 -8.37 6.26
C TYR A 37 4.12 -9.10 6.37
N LEU A 38 3.85 -10.08 5.49
CA LEU A 38 2.61 -10.87 5.56
C LEU A 38 2.48 -11.67 6.86
N ASP A 39 3.58 -11.97 7.55
CA ASP A 39 3.55 -12.61 8.87
C ASP A 39 3.12 -11.65 9.99
N GLN A 40 3.04 -10.35 9.71
CA GLN A 40 2.70 -9.29 10.67
C GLN A 40 1.37 -8.65 10.27
N PRO A 41 0.23 -9.30 10.55
CA PRO A 41 -1.09 -8.87 10.08
C PRO A 41 -1.48 -7.48 10.59
N THR A 42 -0.99 -7.10 11.77
CA THR A 42 -1.21 -5.77 12.35
C THR A 42 -0.62 -4.65 11.48
N ARG A 43 0.55 -4.87 10.86
CA ARG A 43 1.21 -3.90 9.98
C ARG A 43 0.57 -3.82 8.61
N VAL A 44 0.17 -4.95 8.07
CA VAL A 44 -0.59 -5.02 6.82
C VAL A 44 -1.91 -4.28 7.00
N GLY A 45 -2.65 -4.59 8.07
CA GLY A 45 -3.89 -3.91 8.43
C GLY A 45 -3.69 -2.40 8.61
N ALA A 46 -2.68 -1.98 9.37
CA ALA A 46 -2.36 -0.56 9.55
C ALA A 46 -2.05 0.15 8.21
N THR A 47 -1.34 -0.51 7.29
CA THR A 47 -1.02 0.04 5.96
C THR A 47 -2.27 0.21 5.10
N LEU A 48 -3.16 -0.79 5.09
CA LEU A 48 -4.42 -0.74 4.35
C LEU A 48 -5.39 0.29 4.93
N LEU A 49 -5.48 0.38 6.26
CA LEU A 49 -6.24 1.42 6.96
C LEU A 49 -5.71 2.81 6.64
N LEU A 50 -4.40 3.01 6.72
CA LEU A 50 -3.77 4.29 6.39
C LEU A 50 -3.99 4.67 4.92
N ALA A 51 -3.98 3.69 4.00
CA ALA A 51 -4.32 3.91 2.59
C ALA A 51 -5.79 4.34 2.41
N GLY A 52 -6.71 3.69 3.14
CA GLY A 52 -8.12 4.08 3.14
C GLY A 52 -8.35 5.50 3.67
N ILE A 53 -7.72 5.85 4.80
CA ILE A 53 -7.79 7.20 5.37
C ILE A 53 -7.18 8.22 4.41
N THR A 54 -6.02 7.92 3.82
CA THR A 54 -5.38 8.78 2.82
C THR A 54 -6.31 9.05 1.65
N TYR A 55 -6.93 8.00 1.11
CA TYR A 55 -7.90 8.12 0.03
C TYR A 55 -9.08 9.01 0.43
N ALA A 56 -9.66 8.80 1.62
CA ALA A 56 -10.79 9.59 2.11
C ALA A 56 -10.43 11.08 2.26
N VAL A 57 -9.27 11.40 2.86
CA VAL A 57 -8.80 12.78 3.02
C VAL A 57 -8.61 13.47 1.67
N VAL A 58 -7.92 12.83 0.73
CA VAL A 58 -7.69 13.42 -0.60
C VAL A 58 -8.98 13.50 -1.42
N TRP A 59 -9.90 12.56 -1.23
CA TRP A 59 -11.22 12.61 -1.86
C TRP A 59 -12.04 13.81 -1.35
N VAL A 60 -12.04 14.09 -0.05
CA VAL A 60 -12.66 15.32 0.50
C VAL A 60 -11.97 16.57 -0.07
N LEU A 61 -10.63 16.61 -0.08
CA LEU A 61 -9.88 17.73 -0.65
C LEU A 61 -10.18 17.96 -2.14
N SER A 62 -10.45 16.90 -2.90
CA SER A 62 -10.78 17.00 -4.32
C SER A 62 -12.12 17.70 -4.62
N HIS A 63 -12.97 17.89 -3.60
CA HIS A 63 -14.19 18.71 -3.74
C HIS A 63 -13.88 20.22 -3.67
N ALA A 64 -12.81 20.60 -2.97
CA ALA A 64 -12.41 22.01 -2.84
C ALA A 64 -11.38 22.42 -3.91
N ILE A 65 -10.54 21.49 -4.37
CA ILE A 65 -9.43 21.75 -5.28
C ILE A 65 -9.46 20.77 -6.45
N ILE A 66 -9.19 21.27 -7.65
CA ILE A 66 -9.06 20.48 -8.87
C ILE A 66 -7.79 19.59 -8.79
N LEU A 67 -7.99 18.32 -8.43
CA LEU A 67 -6.94 17.31 -8.30
C LEU A 67 -7.13 16.19 -9.33
N TYR A 68 -6.47 16.31 -10.49
CA TYR A 68 -6.47 15.29 -11.55
C TYR A 68 -5.05 14.83 -11.93
N GLY A 69 -4.97 13.63 -12.50
CA GLY A 69 -3.73 13.04 -13.02
C GLY A 69 -2.59 13.03 -11.99
N ARG A 70 -1.44 13.61 -12.38
CA ARG A 70 -0.22 13.65 -11.55
C ARG A 70 -0.42 14.41 -10.23
N ARG A 71 -1.26 15.45 -10.20
CA ARG A 71 -1.51 16.23 -8.97
C ARG A 71 -2.22 15.40 -7.92
N ARG A 72 -3.22 14.60 -8.33
CA ARG A 72 -3.92 13.66 -7.43
C ARG A 72 -2.97 12.61 -6.86
N PHE A 73 -2.11 12.04 -7.70
CA PHE A 73 -1.09 11.09 -7.26
C PHE A 73 -0.16 11.67 -6.20
N MET A 74 0.40 12.86 -6.44
CA MET A 74 1.28 13.52 -5.48
C MET A 74 0.55 13.85 -4.17
N ALA A 75 -0.71 14.29 -4.24
CA ALA A 75 -1.53 14.52 -3.05
C ALA A 75 -1.71 13.24 -2.22
N MET A 76 -2.02 12.10 -2.85
CA MET A 76 -2.13 10.80 -2.16
C MET A 76 -0.83 10.41 -1.45
N VAL A 77 0.31 10.54 -2.14
CA VAL A 77 1.62 10.18 -1.55
C VAL A 77 1.99 11.12 -0.41
N LEU A 78 1.80 12.43 -0.57
CA LEU A 78 2.11 13.41 0.48
C LEU A 78 1.19 13.27 1.69
N THR A 79 -0.11 13.09 1.48
CA THR A 79 -1.07 12.88 2.55
C THR A 79 -0.75 11.59 3.33
N ALA A 80 -0.44 10.48 2.63
CA ALA A 80 0.01 9.26 3.30
C ALA A 80 1.29 9.46 4.12
N PHE A 81 2.26 10.20 3.59
CA PHE A 81 3.49 10.51 4.30
C PHE A 81 3.22 11.30 5.59
N TRP A 82 2.44 12.38 5.51
CA TRP A 82 2.11 13.20 6.67
C TRP A 82 1.27 12.45 7.70
N LEU A 83 0.25 11.70 7.28
CA LEU A 83 -0.57 10.89 8.18
C LEU A 83 0.26 9.80 8.85
N GLY A 84 1.12 9.11 8.10
CA GLY A 84 2.00 8.08 8.64
C GLY A 84 3.02 8.65 9.63
N TRP A 85 3.63 9.80 9.32
CA TRP A 85 4.56 10.49 10.21
C TRP A 85 3.85 10.95 11.50
N LEU A 86 2.65 11.53 11.37
CA LEU A 86 1.85 11.99 12.49
C LEU A 86 1.40 10.81 13.37
N ALA A 87 1.01 9.68 12.78
CA ALA A 87 0.63 8.47 13.51
C ALA A 87 1.78 7.93 14.38
N VAL A 88 3.02 7.97 13.87
CA VAL A 88 4.22 7.63 14.65
C VAL A 88 4.46 8.64 15.76
N LYS A 89 4.36 9.94 15.48
CA LYS A 89 4.65 11.01 16.45
C LYS A 89 3.64 11.08 17.57
N LEU A 90 2.35 10.93 17.25
CA LEU A 90 1.27 10.89 18.24
C LEU A 90 1.30 9.61 19.07
N GLY A 91 2.15 8.65 18.71
CA GLY A 91 2.21 7.36 19.37
C GLY A 91 0.82 6.78 19.45
N VAL A 92 0.09 6.71 18.32
CA VAL A 92 -1.23 6.08 18.26
C VAL A 92 -1.02 4.60 18.56
N TRP A 93 -0.91 4.31 19.85
CA TRP A 93 -0.84 3.01 20.47
C TRP A 93 -2.23 2.45 20.34
N ILE A 94 -2.41 1.55 19.37
CA ILE A 94 -3.51 0.60 19.47
C ILE A 94 -3.17 -0.24 20.72
N PRO A 95 -4.04 -0.35 21.73
CA PRO A 95 -3.75 -1.18 22.90
C PRO A 95 -3.45 -2.63 22.45
N GLY A 96 -2.23 -3.13 22.74
CA GLY A 96 -1.73 -4.43 22.26
C GLY A 96 -0.79 -4.37 21.05
N ALA A 97 -0.61 -3.19 20.45
CA ALA A 97 0.39 -2.91 19.45
C ALA A 97 1.70 -2.45 20.12
N SER A 98 2.70 -3.32 20.14
CA SER A 98 4.09 -2.89 20.34
C SER A 98 4.49 -1.83 19.29
N GLN A 99 5.69 -1.26 19.39
CA GLN A 99 6.32 -0.37 18.38
C GLN A 99 6.31 -0.91 16.93
N GLU A 100 5.80 -2.12 16.73
CA GLU A 100 5.62 -2.85 15.49
C GLU A 100 4.38 -2.42 14.69
N VAL A 101 3.39 -1.72 15.25
CA VAL A 101 2.24 -1.21 14.45
C VAL A 101 2.60 0.09 13.75
N ARG A 102 3.48 -0.07 12.77
CA ARG A 102 3.88 0.97 11.85
C ARG A 102 3.53 0.52 10.45
N ALA A 103 2.81 1.38 9.72
CA ALA A 103 2.56 1.19 8.31
C ALA A 103 3.87 0.92 7.56
N ILE A 104 3.80 0.08 6.54
CA ILE A 104 4.98 -0.36 5.80
C ILE A 104 5.44 0.82 4.94
N GLY A 105 6.44 1.54 5.44
CA GLY A 105 6.91 2.77 4.79
C GLY A 105 5.84 3.87 4.77
N TYR A 106 6.24 5.03 4.26
CA TYR A 106 5.36 6.21 4.20
C TYR A 106 4.71 6.41 2.83
N ILE A 107 5.31 5.86 1.77
CA ILE A 107 4.86 6.04 0.38
C ILE A 107 3.85 4.97 -0.03
N ILE A 108 4.01 3.74 0.47
CA ILE A 108 3.19 2.57 0.10
C ILE A 108 1.69 2.81 0.32
N PRO A 109 1.22 3.32 1.48
CA PRO A 109 -0.20 3.60 1.66
C PRO A 109 -0.74 4.61 0.62
N GLY A 110 0.09 5.58 0.20
CA GLY A 110 -0.27 6.56 -0.82
C GLY A 110 -0.39 5.97 -2.22
N LEU A 111 0.45 5.00 -2.57
CA LEU A 111 0.34 4.25 -3.83
C LEU A 111 -0.95 3.42 -3.88
N ILE A 112 -1.26 2.73 -2.78
CA ILE A 112 -2.51 1.98 -2.64
C ILE A 112 -3.70 2.93 -2.73
N ALA A 113 -3.70 4.03 -1.98
CA ALA A 113 -4.76 5.03 -1.99
C ALA A 113 -5.02 5.61 -3.38
N ASN A 114 -3.96 5.83 -4.16
CA ASN A 114 -4.08 6.29 -5.53
C ASN A 114 -4.78 5.25 -6.43
N ASP A 115 -4.52 3.96 -6.26
CA ASP A 115 -5.18 2.92 -7.06
C ASP A 115 -6.62 2.64 -6.57
N ILE A 116 -6.91 2.76 -5.28
CA ILE A 116 -8.30 2.83 -4.75
C ILE A 116 -9.09 3.89 -5.53
N SER A 117 -8.46 5.01 -5.82
CA SER A 117 -9.07 6.15 -6.51
C SER A 117 -9.44 5.89 -7.98
N LYS A 118 -8.91 4.81 -8.57
CA LYS A 118 -9.14 4.41 -9.97
C LYS A 118 -10.09 3.22 -10.09
N GLN A 119 -9.99 2.23 -9.21
CA GLN A 119 -10.73 0.96 -9.32
C GLN A 119 -11.56 0.58 -8.08
N GLY A 120 -11.59 1.45 -7.06
CA GLY A 120 -12.31 1.22 -5.80
C GLY A 120 -11.51 0.46 -4.75
N ALA A 121 -11.93 0.57 -3.49
CA ALA A 121 -11.18 0.04 -2.35
C ALA A 121 -11.14 -1.49 -2.33
N ILE A 122 -12.28 -2.14 -2.55
CA ILE A 122 -12.42 -3.60 -2.49
C ILE A 122 -11.50 -4.28 -3.50
N ARG A 123 -11.52 -3.81 -4.77
CA ARG A 123 -10.69 -4.37 -5.84
C ARG A 123 -9.20 -4.15 -5.55
N THR A 124 -8.81 -2.96 -5.11
CA THR A 124 -7.41 -2.68 -4.79
C THR A 124 -6.89 -3.51 -3.62
N PHE A 125 -7.65 -3.62 -2.53
CA PHE A 125 -7.21 -4.43 -1.39
C PHE A 125 -7.12 -5.91 -1.72
N ALA A 126 -8.09 -6.45 -2.48
CA ALA A 126 -8.04 -7.83 -2.95
C ALA A 126 -6.81 -8.08 -3.85
N SER A 127 -6.58 -7.21 -4.85
CA SER A 127 -5.43 -7.32 -5.76
C SER A 127 -4.08 -7.23 -5.04
N VAL A 128 -3.94 -6.26 -4.12
CA VAL A 128 -2.71 -6.07 -3.33
C VAL A 128 -2.41 -7.30 -2.47
N LEU A 129 -3.41 -7.82 -1.75
CA LEU A 129 -3.24 -8.98 -0.87
C LEU A 129 -2.96 -10.25 -1.66
N LEU A 130 -3.66 -10.47 -2.77
CA LEU A 130 -3.42 -11.59 -3.67
C LEU A 130 -1.99 -11.55 -4.21
N LEU A 131 -1.55 -10.41 -4.74
CA LEU A 131 -0.19 -10.26 -5.26
C LEU A 131 0.85 -10.42 -4.17
N ALA A 132 0.64 -9.85 -2.98
CA ALA A 132 1.55 -10.03 -1.85
C ALA A 132 1.68 -11.51 -1.49
N ALA A 133 0.57 -12.27 -1.48
CA ALA A 133 0.58 -13.71 -1.20
C ALA A 133 1.33 -14.50 -2.28
N VAL A 134 1.09 -14.20 -3.56
CA VAL A 134 1.80 -14.83 -4.69
C VAL A 134 3.31 -14.57 -4.60
N VAL A 135 3.70 -13.32 -4.37
CA VAL A 135 5.10 -12.94 -4.20
C VAL A 135 5.72 -13.65 -3.00
N ARG A 136 4.98 -13.75 -1.88
CA ARG A 136 5.45 -14.44 -0.69
C ARG A 136 5.67 -15.93 -0.94
N LEU A 137 4.77 -16.59 -1.65
CA LEU A 137 4.94 -18.01 -2.02
C LEU A 137 6.16 -18.19 -2.94
N ALA A 138 6.33 -17.33 -3.95
CA ALA A 138 7.50 -17.36 -4.81
C ALA A 138 8.81 -17.18 -4.01
N LEU A 139 8.81 -16.27 -3.02
CA LEU A 139 9.96 -16.05 -2.15
C LEU A 139 10.27 -17.22 -1.22
N VAL A 140 9.28 -18.04 -0.87
CA VAL A 140 9.48 -19.27 -0.10
C VAL A 140 10.05 -20.38 -0.98
N LEU A 141 9.65 -20.46 -2.26
CA LEU A 141 10.12 -21.48 -3.20
C LEU A 141 11.54 -21.24 -3.74
N VAL A 142 11.97 -19.98 -3.83
CA VAL A 142 13.34 -19.61 -4.28
C VAL A 142 14.38 -19.79 -3.16
N ARG A 143 13.95 -20.30 -2.00
CA ARG A 143 14.80 -20.62 -0.84
C ARG A 143 14.95 -22.11 -0.67
#